data_AF-A0A5N6PFG3-F1
#
_entry.id   AF-A0A5N6PFG3-F1
#
_cell.length_a   1.000
_cell.length_b   1.000
_cell.length_c   1.000
_cell.angle_alpha   90.00
_cell.angle_beta   90.00
_cell.angle_gamma   90.00
#
_symmetry.space_group_name_H-M   'P 1'
#
loop_
_entity.id
_entity.type
_entity.pdbx_description
1 polymer ?
#
loop_
_entity_poly.entity_id
_entity_poly.type
_entity_poly.pdbx_seq_one_letter_code
_entity_poly.pdbx_strand_id
1 'polypeptide(L)'
;MKTCWILALSFIPMMLLARVCAAPTAAECKEERRLAVTSCNNVLYGRPPSPACCQRARVSHVECICPAITPKLAALVDVNRFTKLIEGCGRRVPRHFKCGSITTP
;
A
#
# COMPACT_ATOMS: atom_id res chain seq x y z
N MET A 1 -6.77 6.68 -0.78
CA MET A 1 -7.85 7.52 -1.38
C MET A 1 -8.80 7.98 -0.28
N LYS A 2 -8.42 9.00 0.48
CA LYS A 2 -9.37 9.72 1.33
C LYS A 2 -9.28 11.18 0.91
N THR A 3 -10.13 11.52 -0.07
CA THR A 3 -10.68 12.86 -0.30
C THR A 3 -9.75 14.03 0.00
N CYS A 4 -8.94 14.38 -0.99
CA CYS A 4 -8.42 15.75 -1.13
C CYS A 4 -9.66 16.62 -1.41
N TRP A 5 -10.23 17.25 -0.37
CA TRP A 5 -11.43 18.08 -0.45
C TRP A 5 -11.25 19.18 -1.50
N ILE A 6 -11.87 19.00 -2.67
CA ILE A 6 -11.90 20.00 -3.74
C ILE A 6 -13.24 20.76 -3.78
N LEU A 7 -14.27 20.40 -3.01
CA LEU A 7 -15.59 21.00 -3.18
C LEU A 7 -16.18 21.51 -1.87
N ALA A 8 -15.93 22.79 -1.60
CA ALA A 8 -16.93 23.79 -1.18
C ALA A 8 -16.30 24.84 -0.25
N LEU A 9 -15.77 25.92 -0.84
CA LEU A 9 -16.13 27.30 -0.50
C LEU A 9 -15.36 28.23 -1.43
N SER A 10 -16.08 28.68 -2.46
CA SER A 10 -15.72 29.75 -3.38
C SER A 10 -15.28 31.02 -2.64
N PHE A 11 -14.24 31.67 -3.19
CA PHE A 11 -13.58 32.93 -2.77
C PHE A 11 -12.29 32.80 -1.96
N ILE A 12 -11.26 32.15 -2.52
CA ILE A 12 -9.86 32.46 -2.20
C ILE A 12 -9.12 32.66 -3.53
N PRO A 13 -8.40 33.77 -3.76
CA PRO A 13 -7.75 34.02 -5.03
C PRO A 13 -6.52 33.13 -5.16
N MET A 14 -6.52 32.26 -6.16
CA MET A 14 -5.39 31.83 -7.01
C MET A 14 -3.97 31.86 -6.39
N MET A 15 -3.77 31.39 -5.17
CA MET A 15 -2.45 31.11 -4.62
C MET A 15 -2.43 29.68 -4.06
N LEU A 16 -1.70 28.85 -4.80
CA LEU A 16 -1.06 27.63 -4.35
C LEU A 16 -2.00 26.57 -3.76
N LEU A 17 -2.67 25.81 -4.64
CA LEU A 17 -3.09 24.45 -4.33
C LEU A 17 -1.85 23.54 -4.21
N ALA A 18 -1.02 23.77 -3.21
CA ALA A 18 -0.19 22.71 -2.67
C ALA A 18 -1.17 21.68 -2.10
N ARG A 19 -1.31 20.54 -2.78
CA ARG A 19 -2.02 19.39 -2.24
C ARG A 19 -1.30 19.00 -0.96
N VAL A 20 -1.82 19.39 0.20
CA VAL A 20 -1.33 18.86 1.47
C VAL A 20 -1.84 17.42 1.55
N CYS A 21 -1.11 16.51 0.93
CA CYS A 21 -1.21 15.10 1.24
C CYS A 21 -0.66 14.96 2.67
N ALA A 22 -1.55 14.96 3.66
CA ALA A 22 -1.16 14.58 5.00
C ALA A 22 -0.60 13.15 4.93
N ALA A 23 0.64 12.98 5.39
CA ALA A 23 1.20 11.65 5.56
C ALA A 23 0.33 10.86 6.57
N PRO A 24 0.17 9.55 6.39
CA PRO A 24 -0.57 8.73 7.32
C PRO A 24 0.08 8.80 8.70
N THR A 25 -0.76 8.90 9.72
CA THR A 25 -0.33 8.88 11.11
C THR A 25 0.24 7.51 11.49
N ALA A 26 1.03 7.45 12.55
CA ALA A 26 1.54 6.18 13.08
C ALA A 26 0.40 5.20 13.44
N ALA A 27 -0.72 5.72 13.95
CA ALA A 27 -1.90 4.93 14.28
C ALA A 27 -2.57 4.35 13.02
N GLU A 28 -2.69 5.14 11.95
CA GLU A 28 -3.20 4.65 10.67
C GLU A 28 -2.29 3.59 10.07
N CYS A 29 -0.97 3.80 10.06
CA CYS A 29 -0.03 2.79 9.59
C CYS A 29 -0.09 1.50 10.40
N LYS A 30 -0.29 1.59 11.73
CA LYS A 30 -0.48 0.41 12.58
C LYS A 30 -1.72 -0.37 12.15
N GLU A 31 -2.83 0.32 11.90
CA GLU A 31 -4.07 -0.34 11.49
C GLU A 31 -3.99 -0.89 10.05
N GLU A 32 -3.36 -0.18 9.13
CA GLU A 32 -3.13 -0.68 7.77
C GLU A 32 -2.31 -1.96 7.75
N ARG A 33 -1.24 -2.02 8.57
CA ARG A 33 -0.43 -3.23 8.72
C ARG A 33 -1.25 -4.37 9.31
N ARG A 34 -2.05 -4.10 10.35
CA ARG A 34 -2.93 -5.11 10.96
C ARG A 34 -3.88 -5.70 9.92
N LEU A 35 -4.56 -4.83 9.17
CA LEU A 35 -5.51 -5.24 8.14
C LEU A 35 -4.83 -5.99 6.98
N ALA A 36 -3.62 -5.58 6.58
CA ALA A 36 -2.84 -6.29 5.57
C ALA A 36 -2.49 -7.71 6.03
N VAL A 37 -1.97 -7.88 7.26
CA VAL A 37 -1.66 -9.21 7.80
C VAL A 37 -2.91 -10.08 7.88
N THR A 38 -4.01 -9.55 8.43
CA THR A 38 -5.25 -10.32 8.58
C THR A 38 -5.84 -10.74 7.23
N SER A 39 -5.82 -9.87 6.22
CA SER A 39 -6.49 -10.13 4.95
C SER A 39 -5.61 -10.83 3.91
N CYS A 40 -4.30 -10.57 3.91
CA CYS A 40 -3.36 -10.98 2.87
C CYS A 40 -2.39 -12.10 3.29
N ASN A 41 -2.53 -12.71 4.47
CA ASN A 41 -1.62 -13.77 4.94
C ASN A 41 -1.38 -14.87 3.90
N ASN A 42 -2.46 -15.32 3.23
CA ASN A 42 -2.40 -16.35 2.18
C ASN A 42 -1.49 -15.95 0.99
N VAL A 43 -1.44 -14.67 0.64
CA VAL A 43 -0.64 -14.14 -0.48
C VAL A 43 0.85 -14.25 -0.20
N LEU A 44 1.27 -14.16 1.08
CA LEU A 44 2.66 -14.34 1.49
C LEU A 44 3.17 -15.75 1.12
N TYR A 45 2.28 -16.74 1.13
CA TYR A 45 2.55 -18.13 0.73
C TYR A 45 2.24 -18.40 -0.75
N GLY A 46 2.04 -17.35 -1.56
CA GLY A 46 1.76 -17.46 -2.99
C GLY A 46 0.34 -17.91 -3.34
N ARG A 47 -0.58 -17.98 -2.38
CA ARG A 47 -1.99 -18.33 -2.66
C ARG A 47 -2.74 -17.11 -3.24
N PRO A 48 -3.83 -17.34 -3.99
CA PRO A 48 -4.60 -16.24 -4.57
C PRO A 48 -5.15 -15.29 -3.49
N PRO A 49 -5.18 -13.97 -3.76
CA PRO A 49 -5.69 -12.98 -2.81
C PRO A 49 -7.20 -13.09 -2.62
N SER A 50 -7.66 -12.85 -1.39
CA SER A 50 -9.09 -12.65 -1.11
C SER A 50 -9.54 -11.27 -1.62
N PRO A 51 -10.86 -11.05 -1.82
CA PRO A 51 -11.39 -9.73 -2.17
C PRO A 51 -10.99 -8.64 -1.16
N ALA A 52 -10.99 -8.98 0.14
CA ALA A 52 -10.54 -8.09 1.20
C ALA A 52 -9.05 -7.76 1.08
N CYS A 53 -8.20 -8.73 0.75
CA CYS A 53 -6.78 -8.48 0.49
C CYS A 53 -6.59 -7.56 -0.71
N CYS A 54 -7.29 -7.79 -1.82
CA CYS A 54 -7.19 -6.93 -2.99
C CYS A 54 -7.64 -5.49 -2.70
N GLN A 55 -8.65 -5.30 -1.86
CA GLN A 55 -9.02 -3.98 -1.39
C GLN A 55 -7.85 -3.31 -0.66
N ARG A 56 -7.19 -4.01 0.27
CA ARG A 56 -6.02 -3.47 1.00
C ARG A 56 -4.85 -3.18 0.08
N ALA A 57 -4.54 -4.08 -0.85
CA ALA A 57 -3.49 -3.88 -1.85
C ALA A 57 -3.68 -2.59 -2.66
N ARG A 58 -4.93 -2.20 -2.96
CA ARG A 58 -5.25 -0.98 -3.71
C ARG A 58 -5.16 0.29 -2.87
N VAL A 59 -5.58 0.24 -1.60
CA VAL A 59 -5.83 1.45 -0.80
C VAL A 59 -4.77 1.75 0.26
N SER A 60 -3.97 0.75 0.67
CA SER A 60 -2.94 0.91 1.68
C SER A 60 -1.77 1.76 1.19
N HIS A 61 -1.21 2.55 2.11
CA HIS A 61 -0.10 3.45 1.84
C HIS A 61 1.22 2.68 1.83
N VAL A 62 2.03 2.93 0.82
CA VAL A 62 3.33 2.25 0.63
C VAL A 62 4.26 2.56 1.80
N GLU A 63 4.24 3.79 2.30
CA GLU A 63 5.00 4.23 3.46
C GLU A 63 4.61 3.51 4.77
N CYS A 64 3.35 3.06 4.87
CA CYS A 64 2.93 2.22 5.98
C CYS A 64 3.35 0.77 5.79
N ILE A 65 3.24 0.20 4.59
CA ILE A 65 3.47 -1.24 4.35
C ILE A 65 4.96 -1.59 4.26
N CYS A 66 5.75 -0.83 3.51
CA CYS A 66 7.14 -1.20 3.22
C CYS A 66 8.04 -1.37 4.45
N PRO A 67 7.95 -0.54 5.50
CA PRO A 67 8.77 -0.74 6.69
C PRO A 67 8.40 -2.00 7.49
N ALA A 68 7.22 -2.61 7.24
CA ALA A 68 6.85 -3.89 7.83
C ALA A 68 7.49 -5.10 7.13
N ILE A 69 8.04 -4.92 5.92
CA ILE A 69 8.70 -5.98 5.16
C ILE A 69 10.14 -6.13 5.66
N THR A 70 10.29 -6.94 6.70
CA THR A 70 11.58 -7.26 7.32
C THR A 70 12.34 -8.33 6.52
N PRO A 71 13.65 -8.52 6.76
CA PRO A 71 14.43 -9.56 6.07
C PRO A 71 13.90 -10.97 6.35
N LYS A 72 13.40 -11.20 7.58
CA LYS A 72 12.80 -12.48 7.97
C LYS A 72 11.54 -12.79 7.16
N LEU A 73 10.72 -11.77 6.89
CA LEU A 73 9.54 -11.94 6.03
C LEU A 73 9.95 -12.13 4.56
N ALA A 74 10.92 -11.34 4.08
CA ALA A 74 11.43 -11.42 2.72
C ALA A 74 11.97 -12.83 2.38
N ALA A 75 12.59 -13.52 3.34
CA ALA A 75 13.10 -14.88 3.16
C ALA A 75 12.00 -15.94 2.93
N LEU A 76 10.75 -15.65 3.28
CA LEU A 76 9.62 -16.58 3.15
C LEU A 76 8.79 -16.36 1.88
N VAL A 77 9.01 -15.25 1.17
CA VAL A 77 8.13 -14.79 0.09
C VAL A 77 8.84 -14.88 -1.25
N ASP A 78 8.23 -15.57 -2.21
CA ASP A 78 8.61 -15.46 -3.61
C ASP A 78 8.17 -14.08 -4.14
N VAL A 79 9.14 -13.19 -4.33
CA VAL A 79 8.88 -11.79 -4.72
C VAL A 79 8.24 -11.69 -6.11
N ASN A 80 8.60 -12.56 -7.06
CA ASN A 80 8.04 -12.55 -8.41
C ASN A 80 6.56 -12.93 -8.36
N ARG A 81 6.24 -14.00 -7.63
CA ARG A 81 4.88 -14.49 -7.45
C ARG A 81 4.03 -13.50 -6.65
N PHE A 82 4.57 -12.96 -5.56
CA PHE A 82 3.91 -11.95 -4.74
C PHE A 82 3.54 -10.72 -5.58
N THR A 83 4.49 -10.21 -6.36
CA THR A 83 4.28 -9.04 -7.23
C THR A 83 3.13 -9.29 -8.21
N LYS A 84 3.13 -10.44 -8.91
CA LYS A 84 2.05 -10.81 -9.84
C LYS A 84 0.68 -10.91 -9.17
N LEU A 85 0.60 -11.45 -7.94
CA LEU A 85 -0.67 -11.57 -7.22
C LEU A 85 -1.23 -10.19 -6.83
N ILE A 86 -0.36 -9.27 -6.40
CA ILE A 86 -0.74 -7.90 -6.05
C ILE A 86 -1.11 -7.09 -7.30
N GLU A 87 -0.39 -7.27 -8.40
CA GLU A 87 -0.75 -6.69 -9.70
C GLU A 87 -2.09 -7.22 -10.22
N GLY A 88 -2.38 -8.52 -10.02
CA GLY A 88 -3.68 -9.11 -10.31
C GLY A 88 -4.84 -8.50 -9.51
N CYS A 89 -4.54 -7.94 -8.33
CA CYS A 89 -5.50 -7.11 -7.60
C CYS A 89 -5.72 -5.73 -8.22
N GLY A 90 -4.99 -5.33 -9.27
CA GLY A 90 -5.08 -4.00 -9.89
C GLY A 90 -4.19 -2.94 -9.24
N ARG A 91 -3.26 -3.34 -8.36
CA ARG A 91 -2.26 -2.44 -7.79
C ARG A 91 -1.05 -2.39 -8.72
N ARG A 92 -0.74 -1.21 -9.26
CA ARG A 92 0.51 -1.03 -10.03
C ARG A 92 1.71 -1.08 -9.09
N VAL A 93 2.65 -1.98 -9.39
CA VAL A 93 3.93 -2.11 -8.69
C VAL A 93 5.04 -1.65 -9.64
N PRO A 94 5.80 -0.58 -9.31
CA PRO A 94 6.89 -0.13 -10.17
C PRO A 94 8.01 -1.18 -10.23
N ARG A 95 8.65 -1.31 -11.39
CA ARG A 95 9.84 -2.15 -11.58
C ARG A 95 11.00 -1.71 -10.71
N HIS A 96 11.81 -2.64 -10.23
CA HIS A 96 13.02 -2.38 -9.42
C HIS A 96 12.78 -1.46 -8.21
N PHE A 97 11.55 -1.44 -7.71
CA PHE A 97 11.16 -0.66 -6.55
C PHE A 97 11.56 -1.36 -5.26
N LYS A 98 12.24 -0.63 -4.37
CA LYS A 98 12.62 -1.10 -3.04
C LYS A 98 11.48 -0.89 -2.05
N CYS A 99 11.06 -1.96 -1.38
CA CYS A 99 10.03 -1.93 -0.35
C CYS A 99 10.48 -2.73 0.87
N GLY A 100 10.96 -2.03 1.90
CA GLY A 100 11.59 -2.68 3.06
C GLY A 100 12.82 -3.46 2.62
N SER A 101 12.87 -4.75 2.96
CA SER A 101 13.99 -5.63 2.59
C SER A 101 13.86 -6.22 1.18
N ILE A 102 12.72 -6.06 0.52
CA ILE A 102 12.36 -6.64 -0.78
C ILE A 102 12.64 -5.66 -1.92
N THR A 103 13.02 -6.17 -3.10
CA THR A 103 13.11 -5.39 -4.34
C THR A 103 12.30 -6.09 -5.41
N THR A 104 11.39 -5.37 -6.05
CA THR A 104 10.57 -5.91 -7.13
C THR A 104 11.42 -6.17 -8.39
N PRO A 105 11.06 -7.19 -9.19
CA PRO A 105 11.75 -7.48 -10.45
C PRO A 105 11.50 -6.43 -11.54
#